data_AF-A0A949RF75-F1
#
_entry.id   AF-A0A949RF75-F1
#
_cell.length_a   1.000
_cell.length_b   1.000
_cell.length_c   1.000
_cell.angle_alpha   90.00
_cell.angle_beta   90.00
_cell.angle_gamma   90.00
#
_symmetry.space_group_name_H-M   'P 1'
#
loop_
_entity.id
_entity.type
_entity.pdbx_description
1 polymer ?
#
loop_
_entity_poly.entity_id
_entity_poly.type
_entity_poly.pdbx_seq_one_letter_code
_entity_poly.pdbx_strand_id
1 'polypeptide(L)'
;MNRRLAAGLLVAVGVLLGALREFLFLNLNYQIDHLRRATPYSYAHSLFQGWTAGADLGDLLLLKWALAGAFVAVMLVLAVALARILTGHHGHRTAIVGGTALAAALALLLHLAARALPALEAVAVKLLHALQYPVLLLVLLLVLPTVARRRA
;
A
#
# COMPACT_ATOMS: atom_id res chain seq x y z
N MET A 1 -3.27 -23.39 16.27
CA MET A 1 -3.36 -23.12 14.82
C MET A 1 -2.02 -23.40 14.17
N ASN A 2 -1.99 -24.14 13.05
CA ASN A 2 -0.75 -24.43 12.31
C ASN A 2 -0.13 -23.12 11.79
N ARG A 3 1.16 -22.86 12.07
CA ARG A 3 1.86 -21.62 11.64
C ARG A 3 1.78 -21.40 10.12
N ARG A 4 1.79 -22.47 9.33
CA ARG A 4 1.64 -22.39 7.87
C ARG A 4 0.25 -21.91 7.46
N LEU A 5 -0.79 -22.41 8.12
CA LEU A 5 -2.17 -21.99 7.88
C LEU A 5 -2.37 -20.53 8.29
N ALA A 6 -1.85 -20.12 9.44
CA ALA A 6 -1.89 -18.73 9.90
C ALA A 6 -1.19 -17.77 8.92
N ALA A 7 0.01 -18.13 8.45
CA ALA A 7 0.74 -17.36 7.46
C ALA A 7 -0.03 -17.26 6.13
N GLY A 8 -0.59 -18.38 5.66
CA GLY A 8 -1.41 -18.43 4.44
C GLY A 8 -2.65 -17.53 4.52
N LEU A 9 -3.38 -17.58 5.65
CA LEU A 9 -4.54 -16.70 5.87
C LEU A 9 -4.16 -15.22 5.89
N LEU A 10 -3.03 -14.88 6.53
CA LEU A 10 -2.56 -13.50 6.59
C LEU A 10 -2.19 -12.97 5.20
N VAL A 11 -1.51 -13.78 4.38
CA VAL A 11 -1.20 -13.42 2.99
C VAL A 11 -2.48 -13.28 2.17
N ALA A 12 -3.46 -14.18 2.33
CA ALA A 12 -4.75 -14.08 1.65
C ALA A 12 -5.48 -12.78 2.01
N VAL A 13 -5.49 -12.38 3.28
CA VAL A 13 -6.00 -11.07 3.72
C VAL A 13 -5.27 -9.93 3.02
N GLY A 14 -3.93 -10.00 2.93
CA GLY A 14 -3.14 -9.00 2.20
C GLY A 14 -3.49 -8.90 0.71
N VAL A 15 -3.78 -10.03 0.05
CA VAL A 15 -4.22 -10.07 -1.36
C VAL A 15 -5.60 -9.45 -1.52
N LEU A 16 -6.56 -9.79 -0.65
CA LEU A 16 -7.90 -9.21 -0.67
C LEU A 16 -7.86 -7.70 -0.44
N LEU A 17 -7.02 -7.23 0.50
CA LEU A 17 -6.77 -5.81 0.71
C LEU A 17 -6.13 -5.14 -0.52
N GLY A 18 -5.22 -5.82 -1.22
CA GLY A 18 -4.66 -5.35 -2.48
C GLY A 18 -5.72 -5.18 -3.57
N ALA A 19 -6.67 -6.10 -3.68
CA ALA A 19 -7.78 -5.98 -4.61
C ALA A 19 -8.73 -4.82 -4.24
N LEU A 20 -9.06 -4.68 -2.96
CA LEU A 20 -9.85 -3.55 -2.45
C LEU A 20 -9.14 -2.21 -2.74
N ARG A 21 -7.84 -2.16 -2.49
CA ARG A 21 -7.00 -1.00 -2.77
C ARG A 21 -7.08 -0.62 -4.25
N GLU A 22 -6.94 -1.58 -5.15
CA GLU A 22 -7.04 -1.32 -6.59
C GLU A 22 -8.40 -0.72 -6.96
N PHE A 23 -9.48 -1.33 -6.48
CA PHE A 23 -10.83 -0.81 -6.68
C PHE A 23 -10.97 0.63 -6.18
N LEU A 24 -10.53 0.92 -4.95
CA LEU A 24 -10.66 2.27 -4.38
C LEU A 24 -9.84 3.30 -5.15
N PHE A 25 -8.56 3.02 -5.43
CA PHE A 25 -7.67 3.99 -6.06
C PHE A 25 -7.99 4.22 -7.54
N LEU A 26 -8.45 3.19 -8.27
CA LEU A 26 -8.87 3.32 -9.65
C LEU A 26 -10.08 4.27 -9.76
N ASN A 27 -11.10 4.03 -8.93
CA ASN A 27 -12.30 4.88 -8.90
C ASN A 27 -12.00 6.30 -8.41
N LEU A 28 -11.16 6.45 -7.39
CA LEU A 28 -10.75 7.75 -6.89
C LEU A 28 -9.97 8.55 -7.94
N ASN A 29 -9.08 7.89 -8.71
CA ASN A 29 -8.36 8.54 -9.80
C ASN A 29 -9.30 8.98 -10.93
N TYR A 30 -10.31 8.18 -11.29
CA TYR A 30 -11.31 8.60 -12.28
C TYR A 30 -12.11 9.82 -11.80
N GLN A 31 -12.51 9.85 -10.53
CA GLN A 31 -13.26 10.99 -9.99
C GLN A 31 -12.39 12.26 -9.90
N ILE A 32 -11.13 12.12 -9.48
CA ILE A 32 -10.17 13.22 -9.45
C ILE A 32 -9.91 13.76 -10.87
N ASP A 33 -9.75 12.89 -11.86
CA ASP A 33 -9.52 13.31 -13.25
C ASP A 33 -10.75 14.06 -13.80
N HIS A 34 -11.96 13.55 -13.50
CA HIS A 34 -13.22 14.20 -13.86
C HIS A 34 -13.32 15.62 -13.31
N LEU A 35 -13.10 15.80 -11.99
CA LEU A 35 -13.14 17.12 -11.36
C LEU A 35 -12.02 18.04 -11.86
N ARG A 36 -10.81 17.51 -12.06
CA ARG A 36 -9.65 18.29 -12.47
C ARG A 36 -9.74 18.80 -13.91
N ARG A 37 -10.36 18.02 -14.80
CA ARG A 37 -10.51 18.35 -16.23
C ARG A 37 -11.90 18.87 -16.60
N ALA A 38 -12.83 18.91 -15.64
CA ALA A 38 -14.24 19.24 -15.86
C ALA A 38 -14.87 18.43 -17.02
N THR A 39 -14.58 17.12 -17.07
CA THR A 39 -15.16 16.25 -18.12
C THR A 39 -16.67 16.13 -17.96
N PRO A 40 -17.43 15.81 -19.02
CA PRO A 40 -18.89 15.66 -18.92
C PRO A 40 -19.34 14.44 -18.09
N TYR A 41 -18.46 13.47 -17.86
CA TYR A 41 -18.77 12.27 -17.08
C TYR A 41 -17.53 11.73 -16.35
N SER A 42 -17.78 10.99 -15.27
CA SER A 42 -16.78 10.22 -14.52
C SER A 42 -16.89 8.73 -14.87
N TYR A 43 -15.74 8.08 -15.07
CA TYR A 43 -15.65 6.63 -15.26
C TYR A 43 -15.58 5.85 -13.94
N ALA A 44 -15.67 6.53 -12.80
CA ALA A 44 -15.76 5.86 -11.51
C ALA A 44 -17.05 5.01 -11.44
N HIS A 45 -16.99 3.91 -10.71
CA HIS A 45 -18.13 3.05 -10.42
C HIS A 45 -19.26 3.85 -9.74
N SER A 46 -20.51 3.60 -10.11
CA SER A 46 -21.68 4.37 -9.63
C SER A 46 -21.78 4.46 -8.11
N LEU A 47 -21.53 3.34 -7.40
CA LEU A 47 -21.44 3.31 -5.93
C LEU A 47 -20.38 4.30 -5.38
N PHE A 48 -19.24 4.41 -6.04
CA PHE A 48 -18.17 5.32 -5.63
C PHE A 48 -18.52 6.79 -5.92
N GLN A 49 -19.21 7.04 -7.03
CA GLN A 49 -19.74 8.37 -7.34
C GLN A 49 -20.77 8.81 -6.29
N GLY A 50 -21.64 7.90 -5.84
CA GLY A 50 -22.60 8.19 -4.77
C GLY A 50 -21.93 8.53 -3.44
N TRP A 51 -20.85 7.82 -3.10
CA TRP A 51 -20.09 8.09 -1.87
C TRP A 51 -19.30 9.41 -1.90
N THR A 52 -18.84 9.81 -3.09
CA THR A 52 -18.07 11.05 -3.29
C THR A 52 -18.93 12.20 -3.81
N ALA A 53 -20.25 12.05 -3.80
CA ALA A 53 -21.17 13.09 -4.24
C ALA A 53 -21.00 14.37 -3.40
N GLY A 54 -20.72 15.48 -4.08
CA GLY A 54 -20.51 16.78 -3.44
C GLY A 54 -19.10 17.03 -2.89
N ALA A 55 -18.19 16.05 -2.94
CA ALA A 55 -16.79 16.27 -2.60
C ALA A 55 -16.08 17.10 -3.68
N ASP A 56 -15.21 18.01 -3.25
CA ASP A 56 -14.39 18.80 -4.18
C ASP A 56 -13.05 18.10 -4.51
N LEU A 57 -12.26 18.73 -5.37
CA LEU A 57 -10.96 18.17 -5.78
C LEU A 57 -9.99 18.04 -4.58
N GLY A 58 -10.03 18.98 -3.64
CA GLY A 58 -9.18 18.98 -2.45
C GLY A 58 -9.52 17.81 -1.52
N ASP A 59 -10.81 17.59 -1.27
CA ASP A 59 -11.32 16.48 -0.47
C ASP A 59 -10.86 15.13 -1.02
N LEU A 60 -10.97 14.92 -2.33
CA LEU A 60 -10.57 13.67 -2.97
C LEU A 60 -9.06 13.46 -2.95
N LEU A 61 -8.27 14.53 -3.09
CA LEU A 61 -6.82 14.46 -2.97
C LEU A 61 -6.40 14.12 -1.53
N LEU A 62 -7.04 14.72 -0.53
CA LEU A 62 -6.79 14.40 0.87
C LEU A 62 -7.14 12.95 1.18
N LEU A 63 -8.32 12.50 0.72
CA LEU A 63 -8.76 11.12 0.86
C LEU A 63 -7.77 10.13 0.21
N LYS A 64 -7.23 10.46 -0.97
CA LYS A 64 -6.24 9.63 -1.66
C LYS A 64 -4.99 9.44 -0.81
N TRP A 65 -4.47 10.51 -0.22
CA TRP A 65 -3.29 10.45 0.66
C TRP A 65 -3.59 9.73 1.97
N ALA A 66 -4.76 9.97 2.57
CA ALA A 66 -5.20 9.28 3.78
C ALA A 66 -5.31 7.77 3.56
N LEU A 67 -5.95 7.34 2.47
CA LEU A 67 -6.05 5.94 2.08
C LEU A 67 -4.66 5.34 1.81
N ALA A 68 -3.77 6.08 1.14
CA ALA A 68 -2.42 5.63 0.86
C ALA A 68 -1.66 5.33 2.16
N GLY A 69 -1.69 6.26 3.13
CA GLY A 69 -1.10 6.06 4.45
C GLY A 69 -1.72 4.90 5.21
N ALA A 70 -3.06 4.77 5.18
CA ALA A 70 -3.76 3.67 5.83
C ALA A 70 -3.37 2.30 5.26
N PHE A 71 -3.29 2.14 3.94
CA PHE A 71 -2.85 0.89 3.32
C PHE A 71 -1.40 0.55 3.64
N VAL A 72 -0.49 1.53 3.66
CA VAL A 72 0.90 1.31 4.11
C VAL A 72 0.94 0.83 5.56
N ALA A 73 0.17 1.46 6.45
CA ALA A 73 0.12 1.09 7.86
C ALA A 73 -0.42 -0.35 8.05
N VAL A 74 -1.51 -0.70 7.34
CA VAL A 74 -2.08 -2.04 7.38
C VAL A 74 -1.08 -3.07 6.84
N MET A 75 -0.43 -2.81 5.70
CA MET A 75 0.60 -3.72 5.16
C MET A 75 1.79 -3.88 6.09
N LEU A 76 2.21 -2.81 6.77
CA LEU A 76 3.26 -2.88 7.79
C LEU A 76 2.86 -3.79 8.96
N VAL A 77 1.64 -3.63 9.48
CA VAL A 77 1.12 -4.48 10.57
C VAL A 77 1.10 -5.94 10.13
N LEU A 78 0.59 -6.22 8.93
CA LEU A 78 0.57 -7.56 8.36
C LEU A 78 1.98 -8.12 8.19
N ALA A 79 2.95 -7.32 7.71
CA ALA A 79 4.33 -7.75 7.51
C ALA A 79 5.01 -8.12 8.83
N VAL A 80 4.85 -7.30 9.87
CA VAL A 80 5.38 -7.58 11.21
C VAL A 80 4.73 -8.84 11.80
N ALA A 81 3.41 -8.98 11.67
CA ALA A 81 2.68 -10.16 12.15
C ALA A 81 3.11 -11.43 11.41
N LEU A 82 3.26 -11.37 10.09
CA LEU A 82 3.74 -12.48 9.27
C LEU A 82 5.15 -12.90 9.67
N ALA A 83 6.08 -11.95 9.80
CA ALA A 83 7.44 -12.24 10.24
C ALA A 83 7.44 -12.93 11.61
N ARG A 84 6.63 -12.44 12.56
CA ARG A 84 6.46 -13.07 13.89
C ARG A 84 5.90 -14.49 13.81
N ILE A 85 4.92 -14.75 12.93
CA ILE A 85 4.36 -16.10 12.74
C ILE A 85 5.41 -17.06 12.17
N LEU A 86 6.21 -16.59 11.20
CA LEU A 86 7.20 -17.40 10.51
C LEU A 86 8.41 -17.74 11.40
N THR A 87 8.92 -16.77 12.17
CA THR A 87 10.15 -16.94 12.97
C THR A 87 9.89 -17.24 14.45
N GLY A 88 8.72 -16.89 14.98
CA GLY A 88 8.36 -17.07 16.38
C GLY A 88 8.89 -15.98 17.33
N HIS A 89 9.66 -14.99 16.85
CA HIS A 89 10.22 -13.92 17.69
C HIS A 89 10.07 -12.53 17.05
N HIS A 90 10.30 -11.47 17.82
CA HIS A 90 10.09 -10.07 17.40
C HIS A 90 11.29 -9.40 16.70
N GLY A 91 12.38 -10.16 16.47
CA GLY A 91 13.67 -9.59 16.07
C GLY A 91 13.68 -8.88 14.71
N HIS A 92 12.65 -9.06 13.89
CA HIS A 92 12.55 -8.44 12.57
C HIS A 92 11.69 -7.17 12.57
N ARG A 93 11.01 -6.85 13.68
CA ARG A 93 10.10 -5.71 13.78
C ARG A 93 10.80 -4.39 13.44
N THR A 94 11.95 -4.11 14.06
CA THR A 94 12.67 -2.85 13.85
C THR A 94 13.14 -2.70 12.41
N ALA A 95 13.65 -3.78 11.80
CA ALA A 95 14.09 -3.77 10.41
C ALA A 95 12.92 -3.53 9.44
N ILE A 96 11.79 -4.20 9.66
CA ILE A 96 10.59 -4.03 8.82
C ILE A 96 10.02 -2.62 8.98
N VAL A 97 9.80 -2.15 10.21
CA VAL A 97 9.29 -0.81 10.49
C VAL A 97 10.23 0.28 9.94
N GLY A 98 11.52 0.16 10.22
CA GLY A 98 12.54 1.11 9.76
C GLY A 98 12.65 1.13 8.24
N GLY A 99 12.65 -0.03 7.58
CA GLY A 99 12.70 -0.13 6.12
C GLY A 99 11.44 0.45 5.46
N THR A 100 10.26 0.15 6.00
CA THR A 100 9.00 0.73 5.51
C THR A 100 8.96 2.25 5.71
N ALA A 101 9.37 2.74 6.89
CA ALA A 101 9.41 4.18 7.17
C ALA A 101 10.39 4.91 6.26
N LEU A 102 11.59 4.35 6.04
CA LEU A 102 12.58 4.91 5.13
C LEU A 102 12.06 4.97 3.69
N ALA A 103 11.44 3.88 3.20
CA ALA A 103 10.87 3.84 1.87
C ALA A 103 9.71 4.83 1.70
N ALA A 104 8.85 4.98 2.72
CA ALA A 104 7.75 5.95 2.71
C ALA A 104 8.28 7.39 2.72
N ALA A 105 9.28 7.69 3.54
CA ALA A 105 9.95 8.98 3.56
C ALA A 105 10.60 9.30 2.22
N LEU A 106 11.29 8.34 1.61
CA LEU A 106 11.87 8.49 0.28
C LEU A 106 10.80 8.75 -0.78
N ALA A 107 9.69 8.01 -0.78
CA ALA A 107 8.58 8.24 -1.70
C ALA A 107 8.01 9.66 -1.57
N LEU A 108 7.85 10.15 -0.34
CA LEU A 108 7.39 11.51 -0.08
C LEU A 108 8.39 12.56 -0.58
N LEU A 109 9.69 12.39 -0.28
CA LEU A 109 10.73 13.29 -0.76
C LEU A 109 10.80 13.34 -2.29
N LEU A 110 10.67 12.19 -2.96
CA LEU A 110 10.63 12.12 -4.41
C LEU A 110 9.39 12.83 -4.99
N HIS A 111 8.22 12.67 -4.36
CA HIS A 111 7.01 13.39 -4.77
C HIS A 111 7.17 14.90 -4.62
N LEU A 112 7.78 15.37 -3.52
CA LEU A 112 8.07 16.79 -3.33
C LEU A 112 9.09 17.30 -4.36
N ALA A 113 10.15 16.54 -4.62
CA ALA A 113 11.16 16.86 -5.62
C ALA A 113 10.62 16.84 -7.06
N ALA A 114 9.52 16.12 -7.32
CA ALA A 114 8.87 16.08 -8.63
C ALA A 114 8.36 17.44 -9.09
N ARG A 115 8.16 18.40 -8.17
CA ARG A 115 7.87 19.81 -8.51
C ARG A 115 8.98 20.46 -9.33
N ALA A 116 10.24 20.08 -9.07
CA ALA A 116 11.41 20.56 -9.82
C ALA A 116 11.81 19.61 -10.96
N LEU A 117 11.61 18.29 -10.77
CA LEU A 117 11.99 17.25 -11.73
C LEU A 117 10.81 16.29 -11.97
N PRO A 118 9.89 16.59 -12.90
CA PRO A 118 8.64 15.86 -13.09
C PRO A 118 8.79 14.33 -13.29
N ALA A 119 9.93 13.88 -13.84
CA ALA A 119 10.23 12.46 -14.01
C ALA A 119 10.26 11.67 -12.69
N LEU A 120 10.53 12.33 -11.55
CA LEU A 120 10.55 11.70 -10.23
C LEU A 120 9.17 11.27 -9.73
N GLU A 121 8.09 11.86 -10.27
CA GLU A 121 6.72 11.52 -9.86
C GLU A 121 6.43 10.03 -10.10
N ALA A 122 6.84 9.51 -11.26
CA ALA A 122 6.64 8.09 -11.58
C ALA A 122 7.39 7.17 -10.62
N VAL A 123 8.57 7.58 -10.14
CA VAL A 123 9.38 6.81 -9.17
C VAL A 123 8.73 6.86 -7.80
N ALA A 124 8.34 8.05 -7.33
CA ALA A 124 7.64 8.25 -6.07
C ALA A 124 6.37 7.39 -6.00
N VAL A 125 5.56 7.45 -7.07
CA VAL A 125 4.32 6.69 -7.20
C VAL A 125 4.59 5.19 -7.17
N LYS A 126 5.56 4.67 -7.94
CA LYS A 126 5.89 3.23 -7.94
C LYS A 126 6.39 2.74 -6.59
N LEU A 127 7.24 3.52 -5.92
CA LEU A 127 7.75 3.19 -4.59
C LEU A 127 6.62 3.16 -3.56
N LEU A 128 5.75 4.17 -3.56
CA LEU A 128 4.59 4.23 -2.66
C LEU A 128 3.62 3.06 -2.92
N HIS A 129 3.38 2.71 -4.18
CA HIS A 129 2.59 1.53 -4.54
C HIS A 129 3.18 0.25 -3.96
N ALA A 130 4.50 0.04 -4.06
CA ALA A 130 5.16 -1.15 -3.54
C ALA A 130 4.95 -1.35 -2.02
N LEU A 131 4.74 -0.27 -1.27
CA LEU A 131 4.45 -0.30 0.17
C LEU A 131 2.98 -0.60 0.50
N GLN A 132 2.06 -0.38 -0.45
CA GLN A 132 0.61 -0.61 -0.28
C GLN A 132 0.18 -1.99 -0.75
N TYR A 133 0.90 -2.60 -1.69
CA TYR A 133 0.61 -3.95 -2.19
C TYR A 133 1.18 -5.03 -1.28
N PRO A 134 0.63 -6.27 -1.34
CA PRO A 134 1.13 -7.41 -0.55
C PRO A 134 2.50 -7.93 -0.99
N VAL A 135 3.27 -7.17 -1.80
CA VAL A 135 4.61 -7.54 -2.27
C VAL A 135 5.53 -7.86 -1.10
N LEU A 136 5.53 -7.01 -0.07
CA LEU A 136 6.35 -7.23 1.13
C LEU A 136 5.98 -8.53 1.84
N LEU A 137 4.68 -8.88 1.89
CA LEU A 137 4.22 -10.13 2.50
C LEU A 137 4.74 -11.35 1.74
N LEU A 138 4.67 -11.31 0.41
CA LEU A 138 5.19 -12.37 -0.45
C LEU A 138 6.72 -12.52 -0.32
N VAL A 139 7.45 -11.40 -0.29
CA VAL A 139 8.91 -11.40 -0.07
C VAL A 139 9.25 -12.05 1.28
N LEU A 140 8.58 -11.67 2.36
CA LEU A 140 8.82 -12.25 3.68
C LEU A 140 8.50 -13.74 3.74
N LEU A 141 7.41 -14.16 3.09
CA LEU A 141 7.00 -15.57 3.00
C LEU A 141 8.07 -16.43 2.30
N LEU A 142 8.73 -15.90 1.27
CA LEU A 142 9.75 -16.62 0.50
C LEU A 142 11.13 -16.57 1.18
N VAL A 143 11.52 -15.42 1.74
CA VAL A 143 12.89 -15.20 2.22
C VAL A 143 13.11 -15.74 3.63
N LEU A 144 12.21 -15.48 4.58
CA LEU A 144 12.47 -15.84 5.98
C LEU A 144 12.64 -17.34 6.23
N PRO A 145 11.84 -18.24 5.62
CA PRO A 145 12.04 -19.68 5.78
C PRO A 145 13.37 -20.19 5.21
N THR A 146 13.89 -19.57 4.15
CA THR A 146 15.16 -19.99 3.53
C THR A 146 16.36 -19.57 4.36
N VAL A 147 16.31 -18.39 4.98
CA VAL A 147 17.36 -17.92 5.90
C VAL A 147 17.43 -18.78 7.17
N ALA A 148 16.28 -19.17 7.72
CA ALA A 148 16.22 -20.02 8.91
C ALA A 148 16.86 -21.41 8.68
N ARG A 149 16.67 -22.01 7.50
CA ARG A 149 17.27 -23.30 7.14
C ARG A 149 18.79 -23.28 6.98
N ARG A 150 19.40 -22.12 6.71
CA ARG A 150 20.86 -21.99 6.55
C ARG A 150 21.62 -21.83 7.87
N ARG A 151 20.91 -21.59 8.98
CA ARG A 151 21.49 -21.37 10.32
C ARG A 151 21.36 -22.58 11.24
N ALA A 152 20.71 -23.65 10.78
CA ALA A 152 20.56 -24.94 11.47
C ALA A 152 21.46 -25.97 10.79
#